data_AF-A0A537G4M0-F1
#
_entry.id   AF-A0A537G4M0-F1
#
_cell.length_a   1.000
_cell.length_b   1.000
_cell.length_c   1.000
_cell.angle_alpha   90.00
_cell.angle_beta   90.00
_cell.angle_gamma   90.00
#
_symmetry.space_group_name_H-M   'P 1'
#
loop_
_entity.id
_entity.type
_entity.pdbx_description
1 polymer ?
#
loop_
_entity_poly.entity_id
_entity_poly.type
_entity_poly.pdbx_seq_one_letter_code
_entity_poly.pdbx_strand_id
1 'polypeptide(L)'
;MLGDLYTVSPLLAGFLATANLVRIFLTNLLTAHRRIFARKYICVYLSKAFRICLRRTPSTWLNSLFRFWQYASELKREERKGWQKRVEGRVESVADHSFAVALLGLYEGERRGYDLERILKLALIHDLEEAIMGDLTPQDKARRGTTGVERDRERAIRELLLKLPPKSRPSYLNLWIDLRERRSKEARLVHELDKVEMAFQAHRYGKRTGQRKMRDLYESATKETNDPILRRALATIVKN
;
A
#
# COMPACT_ATOMS: atom_id res chain seq x y z
N MET A 1 -14.39 -3.70 -44.24
CA MET A 1 -13.34 -4.72 -44.01
C MET A 1 -11.98 -4.08 -44.22
N LEU A 2 -11.09 -4.23 -43.24
CA LEU A 2 -9.63 -4.10 -43.29
C LEU A 2 -9.05 -2.69 -43.60
N GLY A 3 -9.09 -1.83 -42.58
CA GLY A 3 -8.09 -0.79 -42.34
C GLY A 3 -7.64 -0.90 -40.88
N ASP A 4 -6.35 -0.68 -40.62
CA ASP A 4 -5.68 -0.69 -39.30
C ASP A 4 -5.17 -2.04 -38.76
N LEU A 5 -4.11 -2.53 -39.38
CA LEU A 5 -3.01 -3.19 -38.68
C LEU A 5 -1.74 -2.75 -39.39
N TYR A 6 -0.86 -1.99 -38.72
CA TYR A 6 0.61 -1.91 -38.90
C TYR A 6 1.16 -0.60 -38.30
N THR A 7 0.80 -0.28 -37.05
CA THR A 7 1.69 0.51 -36.20
C THR A 7 2.62 -0.47 -35.49
N VAL A 8 3.74 -0.77 -36.15
CA VAL A 8 4.81 -1.57 -35.56
C VAL A 8 5.32 -0.82 -34.32
N SER A 9 5.08 -1.38 -33.14
CA SER A 9 5.55 -0.81 -31.87
C SER A 9 7.03 -0.42 -31.96
N PRO A 10 7.47 0.73 -31.40
CA PRO A 10 8.88 1.14 -31.39
C PRO A 10 9.82 0.06 -30.84
N LEU A 11 9.31 -0.79 -29.95
CA LEU A 11 10.00 -1.98 -29.43
C LEU A 11 10.23 -3.04 -30.51
N LEU A 12 9.24 -3.31 -31.35
CA LEU A 12 9.35 -4.28 -32.43
C LEU A 12 10.22 -3.74 -33.58
N ALA A 13 10.15 -2.44 -33.87
CA ALA A 13 11.02 -1.77 -34.82
C ALA A 13 12.49 -1.78 -34.35
N GLY A 14 12.74 -1.52 -33.06
CA GLY A 14 14.05 -1.64 -32.46
C GLY A 14 14.58 -3.09 -32.48
N PHE A 15 13.71 -4.07 -32.20
CA PHE A 15 14.06 -5.48 -32.25
C PHE A 15 14.44 -5.93 -33.68
N LEU A 16 13.65 -5.52 -34.68
CA LEU A 16 13.93 -5.81 -36.09
C LEU A 16 15.19 -5.10 -36.60
N ALA A 17 15.44 -3.85 -36.20
CA ALA A 17 16.67 -3.14 -36.54
C ALA A 17 17.92 -3.81 -35.93
N THR A 18 17.83 -4.26 -34.68
CA THR A 18 18.92 -5.03 -34.03
C THR A 18 19.12 -6.40 -34.66
N ALA A 19 18.04 -7.08 -35.06
CA ALA A 19 18.12 -8.37 -35.76
C ALA A 19 18.75 -8.21 -37.16
N ASN A 20 18.45 -7.12 -37.87
CA ASN A 20 19.04 -6.85 -39.18
C ASN A 20 20.52 -6.46 -39.09
N LEU A 21 20.92 -5.67 -38.08
CA LEU A 21 22.32 -5.36 -37.81
C LEU A 21 23.13 -6.61 -37.41
N VAL A 22 22.54 -7.48 -36.58
CA VAL A 22 23.13 -8.77 -36.22
C VAL A 22 23.25 -9.68 -37.46
N ARG A 23 22.23 -9.70 -38.33
CA ARG A 23 22.27 -10.46 -39.59
C ARG A 23 23.38 -9.97 -40.52
N ILE A 24 23.44 -8.65 -40.80
CA ILE A 24 24.45 -8.02 -41.67
C ILE A 24 25.86 -8.29 -41.13
N PHE A 25 26.06 -8.13 -39.82
CA PHE A 25 27.35 -8.40 -39.16
C PHE A 25 27.74 -9.87 -39.22
N LEU A 26 26.80 -10.80 -39.02
CA LEU A 26 27.06 -12.25 -39.16
C LEU A 26 27.38 -12.65 -40.61
N THR A 27 26.70 -12.07 -41.61
CA THR A 27 27.05 -12.30 -43.02
C THR A 27 28.45 -11.79 -43.36
N ASN A 28 28.83 -10.60 -42.88
CA ASN A 28 30.18 -10.05 -43.10
C ASN A 28 31.27 -10.81 -42.32
N LEU A 29 30.94 -11.39 -41.16
CA LEU A 29 31.87 -12.20 -40.37
C LEU A 29 32.09 -13.59 -40.98
N LEU A 30 31.06 -14.16 -41.64
CA LEU A 30 31.14 -15.45 -42.31
C LEU A 30 31.88 -15.38 -43.66
N THR A 31 31.84 -14.24 -44.35
CA THR A 31 32.60 -14.03 -45.59
C THR A 31 34.08 -13.69 -45.35
N ALA A 32 34.44 -13.18 -44.17
CA ALA A 32 35.76 -12.58 -43.95
C ALA A 32 36.90 -13.52 -43.50
N HIS A 33 36.68 -14.72 -42.91
CA HIS A 33 37.85 -15.50 -42.43
C HIS A 33 37.68 -17.01 -42.42
N ARG A 34 38.70 -17.70 -42.96
CA ARG A 34 38.89 -19.15 -42.91
C ARG A 34 38.76 -19.69 -41.49
N ARG A 35 37.95 -20.76 -41.43
CA ARG A 35 37.64 -21.73 -40.38
C ARG A 35 38.67 -21.79 -39.22
N ILE A 36 38.11 -21.74 -37.99
CA ILE A 36 38.66 -22.08 -36.66
C ILE A 36 38.74 -20.91 -35.66
N PHE A 37 39.19 -19.71 -36.04
CA PHE A 37 39.30 -18.59 -35.08
C PHE A 37 37.97 -17.91 -34.71
N ALA A 38 36.99 -17.91 -35.62
CA ALA A 38 35.71 -17.24 -35.42
C ALA A 38 34.85 -17.87 -34.29
N ARG A 39 34.95 -19.19 -34.06
CA ARG A 39 34.13 -19.90 -33.05
C ARG A 39 34.39 -19.41 -31.62
N LYS A 40 35.64 -19.10 -31.27
CA LYS A 40 36.01 -18.68 -29.90
C LYS A 40 35.54 -17.25 -29.61
N TYR A 41 35.70 -16.34 -30.59
CA TYR A 41 35.24 -14.96 -30.47
C TYR A 41 33.72 -14.85 -30.50
N ILE A 42 33.04 -15.60 -31.38
CA ILE A 42 31.56 -15.65 -31.44
C ILE A 42 30.98 -16.15 -30.13
N CYS A 43 31.54 -17.20 -29.53
CA CYS A 43 31.04 -17.72 -28.26
C CYS A 43 31.23 -16.73 -27.09
N VAL A 44 32.37 -16.03 -27.05
CA VAL A 44 32.61 -14.98 -26.05
C VAL A 44 31.69 -13.77 -26.27
N TYR A 45 31.53 -13.30 -27.51
CA TYR A 45 30.70 -12.13 -27.82
C TYR A 45 29.21 -12.42 -27.67
N LEU A 46 28.73 -13.57 -28.15
CA LEU A 46 27.37 -14.02 -27.88
C LEU A 46 27.16 -14.21 -26.37
N SER A 47 28.11 -14.74 -25.59
CA SER A 47 27.97 -14.82 -24.13
C SER A 47 27.92 -13.45 -23.44
N LYS A 48 28.56 -12.43 -24.01
CA LYS A 48 28.62 -11.07 -23.44
C LYS A 48 27.38 -10.27 -23.84
N ALA A 49 26.98 -10.33 -25.12
CA ALA A 49 25.76 -9.74 -25.65
C ALA A 49 24.50 -10.43 -25.07
N PHE A 50 24.50 -11.76 -24.92
CA PHE A 50 23.45 -12.52 -24.24
C PHE A 50 23.39 -12.20 -22.75
N ARG A 51 24.53 -12.01 -22.07
CA ARG A 51 24.56 -11.47 -20.69
C ARG A 51 24.06 -10.03 -20.59
N ILE A 52 24.31 -9.19 -21.59
CA ILE A 52 23.80 -7.81 -21.64
C ILE A 52 22.28 -7.80 -21.93
N CYS A 53 21.79 -8.70 -22.78
CA CYS A 53 20.36 -8.87 -23.04
C CYS A 53 19.62 -9.47 -21.84
N LEU A 54 20.22 -10.44 -21.14
CA LEU A 54 19.69 -10.99 -19.88
C LEU A 54 19.80 -10.02 -18.70
N ARG A 55 20.70 -9.02 -18.73
CA ARG A 55 20.74 -7.92 -17.76
C ARG A 55 19.62 -6.89 -17.96
N ARG A 56 18.85 -6.98 -19.04
CA ARG A 56 17.61 -6.24 -19.25
C ARG A 56 16.40 -7.13 -19.02
N THR A 57 16.36 -7.86 -17.90
CA THR A 57 15.06 -8.32 -17.39
C THR A 57 14.22 -7.09 -17.02
N PRO A 58 12.92 -7.02 -17.39
CA PRO A 58 11.97 -6.10 -16.79
C PRO A 58 11.68 -6.54 -15.34
N SER A 59 12.70 -6.49 -14.49
CA SER A 59 12.67 -7.00 -13.11
C SER A 59 12.35 -5.93 -12.08
N THR A 60 12.22 -4.66 -12.46
CA THR A 60 11.96 -3.58 -11.50
C THR A 60 10.52 -3.60 -10.98
N TRP A 61 9.53 -3.85 -11.84
CA TRP A 61 8.11 -3.83 -11.47
C TRP A 61 7.66 -5.06 -10.69
N LEU A 62 8.01 -6.27 -11.13
CA LEU A 62 7.68 -7.50 -10.40
C LEU A 62 8.32 -7.48 -8.99
N ASN A 63 9.55 -6.98 -8.87
CA ASN A 63 10.18 -6.80 -7.58
C ASN A 63 9.49 -5.74 -6.71
N SER A 64 8.97 -4.64 -7.29
CA SER A 64 8.26 -3.61 -6.52
C SER A 64 6.87 -4.05 -6.08
N LEU A 65 6.11 -4.74 -6.94
CA LEU A 65 4.81 -5.31 -6.56
C LEU A 65 4.96 -6.32 -5.43
N PHE A 66 5.92 -7.24 -5.54
CA PHE A 66 6.20 -8.22 -4.49
C PHE A 66 6.61 -7.55 -3.17
N ARG A 67 7.52 -6.56 -3.20
CA ARG A 67 7.92 -5.81 -1.99
C ARG A 67 6.77 -5.06 -1.35
N PHE A 68 5.91 -4.43 -2.16
CA PHE A 68 4.73 -3.75 -1.66
C PHE A 68 3.73 -4.75 -1.06
N TRP A 69 3.51 -5.90 -1.70
CA TRP A 69 2.66 -6.96 -1.17
C TRP A 69 3.19 -7.50 0.16
N GLN A 70 4.47 -7.86 0.25
CA GLN A 70 5.09 -8.35 1.49
C GLN A 70 4.82 -7.37 2.63
N TYR A 71 5.09 -6.10 2.36
CA TYR A 71 4.85 -5.01 3.29
C TYR A 71 3.39 -4.91 3.75
N ALA A 72 2.45 -4.78 2.82
CA ALA A 72 1.04 -4.68 3.15
C ALA A 72 0.50 -5.95 3.82
N SER A 73 1.09 -7.11 3.53
CA SER A 73 0.68 -8.39 4.11
C SER A 73 1.01 -8.53 5.60
N GLU A 74 1.98 -7.78 6.13
CA GLU A 74 2.30 -7.78 7.56
C GLU A 74 1.10 -7.29 8.40
N LEU A 75 0.27 -6.40 7.86
CA LEU A 75 -0.95 -5.92 8.53
C LEU A 75 -1.96 -7.05 8.83
N LYS A 76 -1.90 -8.18 8.12
CA LYS A 76 -2.76 -9.34 8.38
C LYS A 76 -2.33 -10.10 9.64
N ARG A 77 -1.08 -9.91 10.07
CA ARG A 77 -0.48 -10.57 11.23
C ARG A 77 -0.36 -9.63 12.42
N GLU A 78 -0.35 -8.32 12.17
CA GLU A 78 -0.39 -7.31 13.22
C GLU A 78 -1.78 -7.29 13.86
N GLU A 79 -1.90 -7.92 15.02
CA GLU A 79 -3.10 -7.82 15.85
C GLU A 79 -3.22 -6.42 16.47
N ARG A 80 -4.45 -5.91 16.54
CA ARG A 80 -4.71 -4.63 17.21
C ARG A 80 -4.47 -4.77 18.72
N LYS A 81 -3.33 -4.24 19.18
CA LYS A 81 -2.81 -4.37 20.56
C LYS A 81 -3.76 -3.80 21.61
N GLY A 82 -4.62 -2.85 21.21
CA GLY A 82 -5.70 -2.35 22.06
C GLY A 82 -6.62 -3.46 22.59
N TRP A 83 -6.86 -4.52 21.83
CA TRP A 83 -7.79 -5.59 22.22
C TRP A 83 -7.15 -6.68 23.06
N GLN A 84 -5.86 -6.96 22.89
CA GLN A 84 -5.16 -8.09 23.51
C GLN A 84 -5.27 -8.10 25.06
N LYS A 85 -5.38 -6.94 25.70
CA LYS A 85 -5.56 -6.83 27.16
C LYS A 85 -7.01 -6.92 27.63
N ARG A 86 -7.98 -6.82 26.71
CA ARG A 86 -9.42 -6.69 27.00
C ARG A 86 -10.21 -7.94 26.62
N VAL A 87 -9.65 -8.72 25.70
CA VAL A 87 -10.35 -9.78 24.99
C VAL A 87 -9.49 -11.04 25.01
N GLU A 88 -10.09 -12.15 25.44
CA GLU A 88 -9.45 -13.46 25.35
C GLU A 88 -9.59 -14.05 23.94
N GLY A 89 -8.54 -14.77 23.52
CA GLY A 89 -8.46 -15.42 22.22
C GLY A 89 -8.07 -14.48 21.09
N ARG A 90 -8.41 -14.88 19.86
CA ARG A 90 -8.08 -14.12 18.65
C ARG A 90 -8.80 -12.77 18.62
N VAL A 91 -8.03 -11.72 18.31
CA VAL A 91 -8.54 -10.38 18.05
C VAL A 91 -8.39 -10.04 16.57
N GLU A 92 -9.00 -8.94 16.15
CA GLU A 92 -8.85 -8.45 14.78
C GLU A 92 -7.40 -8.00 14.50
N SER A 93 -7.00 -8.12 13.25
CA SER A 93 -5.77 -7.55 12.73
C SER A 93 -5.97 -6.11 12.25
N VAL A 94 -4.88 -5.37 12.04
CA VAL A 94 -4.92 -4.02 11.45
C VAL A 94 -5.53 -4.06 10.04
N ALA A 95 -5.31 -5.16 9.30
CA ALA A 95 -5.96 -5.37 8.01
C ALA A 95 -7.49 -5.53 8.11
N ASP A 96 -7.99 -6.24 9.14
CA ASP A 96 -9.44 -6.39 9.38
C ASP A 96 -10.08 -5.02 9.67
N HIS A 97 -9.45 -4.23 10.55
CA HIS A 97 -9.85 -2.86 10.86
C HIS A 97 -9.87 -1.98 9.60
N SER A 98 -8.78 -1.96 8.83
CA SER A 98 -8.65 -1.14 7.63
C SER A 98 -9.69 -1.46 6.57
N PHE A 99 -10.04 -2.75 6.42
CA PHE A 99 -11.12 -3.17 5.54
C PHE A 99 -12.48 -2.63 6.00
N ALA A 100 -12.79 -2.72 7.29
CA ALA A 100 -14.03 -2.18 7.85
C ALA A 100 -14.11 -0.65 7.69
N VAL A 101 -13.03 0.08 7.96
CA VAL A 101 -12.95 1.53 7.75
C VAL A 101 -13.19 1.89 6.28
N ALA A 102 -12.61 1.14 5.33
CA ALA A 102 -12.83 1.38 3.91
C ALA A 102 -14.29 1.16 3.48
N LEU A 103 -14.96 0.12 4.02
CA LEU A 103 -16.38 -0.11 3.76
C LEU A 103 -17.28 1.00 4.33
N LEU A 104 -17.02 1.43 5.56
CA LEU A 104 -17.72 2.57 6.16
C LEU A 104 -17.45 3.86 5.36
N GLY A 105 -16.22 4.03 4.90
CA GLY A 105 -15.80 5.16 4.05
C GLY A 105 -16.54 5.19 2.73
N LEU A 106 -16.70 4.04 2.08
CA LEU A 106 -17.51 3.91 0.87
C LEU A 106 -18.95 4.36 1.12
N TYR A 107 -19.60 3.78 2.15
CA TYR A 107 -20.99 4.09 2.49
C TYR A 107 -21.21 5.57 2.83
N GLU A 108 -20.40 6.13 3.74
CA GLU A 108 -20.54 7.54 4.13
C GLU A 108 -20.11 8.50 3.02
N GLY A 109 -19.11 8.12 2.23
CA GLY A 109 -18.67 8.88 1.06
C GLY A 109 -19.78 9.03 0.03
N GLU A 110 -20.47 7.93 -0.30
CA GLU A 110 -21.59 7.93 -1.24
C GLU A 110 -22.74 8.78 -0.71
N ARG A 111 -23.12 8.57 0.56
CA ARG A 111 -24.18 9.32 1.23
C ARG A 111 -23.94 10.83 1.24
N ARG A 112 -22.67 11.27 1.26
CA ARG A 112 -22.27 12.69 1.31
C ARG A 112 -21.89 13.28 -0.04
N GLY A 113 -21.80 12.48 -1.10
CA GLY A 113 -21.27 12.90 -2.40
C GLY A 113 -19.81 13.37 -2.33
N TYR A 114 -18.99 12.69 -1.53
CA TYR A 114 -17.54 12.97 -1.43
C TYR A 114 -16.76 12.18 -2.49
N ASP A 115 -15.49 12.53 -2.69
CA ASP A 115 -14.61 11.79 -3.61
C ASP A 115 -14.31 10.39 -3.05
N LEU A 116 -14.99 9.39 -3.61
CA LEU A 116 -14.85 7.98 -3.20
C LEU A 116 -13.46 7.42 -3.48
N GLU A 117 -12.86 7.79 -4.62
CA GLU A 117 -11.51 7.32 -4.96
C GLU A 117 -10.52 7.81 -3.92
N ARG A 118 -10.63 9.08 -3.51
CA ARG A 118 -9.81 9.65 -2.45
C ARG A 118 -10.08 9.00 -1.09
N ILE A 119 -11.34 8.81 -0.70
CA ILE A 119 -11.71 8.17 0.58
C ILE A 119 -11.13 6.76 0.67
N LEU A 120 -11.35 5.94 -0.36
CA LEU A 120 -10.86 4.56 -0.38
C LEU A 120 -9.34 4.50 -0.33
N LYS A 121 -8.65 5.39 -1.06
CA LYS A 121 -7.18 5.49 -0.96
C LYS A 121 -6.70 5.88 0.43
N LEU A 122 -7.34 6.87 1.06
CA LEU A 122 -7.00 7.31 2.42
C LEU A 122 -7.25 6.18 3.43
N ALA A 123 -8.42 5.55 3.38
CA ALA A 123 -8.80 4.45 4.28
C ALA A 123 -7.87 3.23 4.13
N LEU A 124 -7.49 2.85 2.91
CA LEU A 124 -6.60 1.70 2.70
C LEU A 124 -5.16 1.95 3.16
N ILE A 125 -4.72 3.20 3.30
CA ILE A 125 -3.34 3.52 3.68
C ILE A 125 -3.20 4.10 5.10
N HIS A 126 -4.30 4.37 5.81
CA HIS A 126 -4.25 5.15 7.05
C HIS A 126 -3.40 4.54 8.17
N ASP A 127 -3.37 3.21 8.26
CA ASP A 127 -2.53 2.44 9.19
C ASP A 127 -1.43 1.65 8.47
N LEU A 128 -1.11 2.00 7.23
CA LEU A 128 -0.14 1.25 6.43
C LEU A 128 1.27 1.30 7.02
N GLU A 129 1.64 2.37 7.74
CA GLU A 129 2.90 2.46 8.50
C GLU A 129 3.02 1.43 9.65
N GLU A 130 1.91 0.87 10.13
CA GLU A 130 1.91 -0.12 11.21
C GLU A 130 2.54 -1.44 10.79
N ALA A 131 2.67 -1.69 9.48
CA ALA A 131 3.47 -2.80 8.97
C ALA A 131 4.97 -2.70 9.33
N ILE A 132 5.47 -1.52 9.71
CA ILE A 132 6.85 -1.31 10.22
C ILE A 132 6.85 -1.08 11.72
N MET A 133 5.94 -0.22 12.18
CA MET A 133 5.97 0.28 13.55
C MET A 133 5.28 -0.65 14.55
N GLY A 134 4.41 -1.53 14.05
CA GLY A 134 3.35 -2.21 14.80
C GLY A 134 2.22 -1.25 15.22
N ASP A 135 1.09 -1.81 15.65
CA ASP A 135 0.00 -1.04 16.26
C ASP A 135 0.48 -0.50 17.62
N LEU A 136 0.67 0.81 17.70
CA LEU A 136 1.18 1.48 18.90
C LEU A 136 0.01 1.93 19.78
N THR A 137 -0.07 1.34 20.97
CA THR A 137 -1.05 1.74 21.99
C THR A 137 -0.75 3.14 22.53
N PRO A 138 -1.70 3.81 23.21
CA PRO A 138 -1.44 5.08 23.89
C PRO A 138 -0.25 5.01 24.87
N GLN A 139 -0.05 3.86 25.53
CA GLN A 139 1.06 3.62 26.45
C GLN A 139 2.39 3.57 25.71
N ASP A 140 2.44 2.92 24.54
CA ASP A 140 3.64 2.86 23.70
C ASP A 140 4.00 4.23 23.15
N LYS A 141 3.00 4.99 22.69
CA LYS A 141 3.17 6.36 22.21
C LYS A 141 3.71 7.29 23.31
N ALA A 142 3.19 7.15 24.54
CA ALA A 142 3.67 7.92 25.69
C ALA A 142 5.14 7.59 26.03
N ARG A 143 5.54 6.31 25.98
CA ARG A 143 6.92 5.88 26.23
C ARG A 143 7.91 6.40 25.18
N ARG A 144 7.51 6.43 23.90
CA ARG A 144 8.34 6.97 22.81
C ARG A 144 8.39 8.49 22.80
N GLY A 145 7.38 9.15 23.37
CA GLY A 145 7.17 10.58 23.30
C GLY A 145 6.75 11.04 21.90
N THR A 146 6.08 12.20 21.82
CA THR A 146 5.52 12.74 20.56
C THR A 146 6.57 12.83 19.46
N THR A 147 7.76 13.36 19.76
CA THR A 147 8.87 13.48 18.81
C THR A 147 9.44 12.12 18.39
N GLY A 148 9.40 11.11 19.26
CA GLY A 148 9.84 9.75 18.91
C GLY A 148 8.88 9.10 17.93
N VAL A 149 7.58 9.16 18.23
CA VAL A 149 6.52 8.64 17.34
C VAL A 149 6.57 9.32 15.97
N GLU A 150 6.80 10.64 15.93
CA GLU A 150 6.89 11.37 14.66
C GLU A 150 8.05 10.88 13.80
N ARG A 151 9.25 10.77 14.38
CA ARG A 151 10.44 10.29 13.68
C ARG A 151 10.27 8.87 13.18
N ASP A 152 9.63 8.01 13.97
CA ASP A 152 9.34 6.63 13.55
C ASP A 152 8.37 6.58 12.37
N ARG A 153 7.31 7.41 12.38
CA ARG A 153 6.37 7.53 11.26
C ARG A 153 7.03 8.06 10.00
N GLU A 154 7.84 9.11 10.11
CA GLU A 154 8.60 9.65 8.99
C GLU A 154 9.56 8.61 8.38
N ARG A 155 10.21 7.80 9.24
CA ARG A 155 11.03 6.68 8.77
C ARG A 155 10.19 5.65 8.04
N ALA A 156 9.04 5.27 8.61
CA ALA A 156 8.15 4.27 8.05
C ALA A 156 7.60 4.68 6.67
N ILE A 157 7.13 5.93 6.51
CA ILE A 157 6.61 6.42 5.23
C ILE A 157 7.73 6.48 4.17
N ARG A 158 8.95 6.91 4.52
CA ARG A 158 10.09 6.91 3.58
C ARG A 158 10.36 5.49 3.08
N GLU A 159 10.35 4.52 3.97
CA GLU A 159 10.59 3.13 3.62
C GLU A 159 9.46 2.52 2.77
N LEU A 160 8.20 2.89 3.04
CA LEU A 160 7.03 2.52 2.22
C LEU A 160 7.14 3.12 0.81
N LEU A 161 7.48 4.40 0.69
CA LEU A 161 7.60 5.06 -0.62
C LEU A 161 8.64 4.40 -1.52
N LEU A 162 9.73 3.87 -0.96
CA LEU A 162 10.74 3.13 -1.72
C LEU A 162 10.20 1.82 -2.32
N LYS A 163 9.17 1.22 -1.71
CA LYS A 163 8.51 -0.01 -2.20
C LYS A 163 7.50 0.27 -3.32
N LEU A 164 7.09 1.53 -3.49
CA LEU A 164 6.16 1.95 -4.54
C LEU A 164 6.88 2.30 -5.85
N PRO A 165 6.18 2.18 -7.00
CA PRO A 165 6.66 2.71 -8.27
C PRO A 165 6.99 4.21 -8.17
N PRO A 166 8.10 4.70 -8.76
CA PRO A 166 8.50 6.11 -8.64
C PRO A 166 7.40 7.11 -8.98
N LYS A 167 6.61 6.84 -10.02
CA LYS A 167 5.48 7.68 -10.44
C LYS A 167 4.36 7.81 -9.40
N SER A 168 4.20 6.83 -8.52
CA SER A 168 3.13 6.79 -7.52
C SER A 168 3.51 7.46 -6.21
N ARG A 169 4.82 7.60 -5.92
CA ARG A 169 5.32 8.10 -4.64
C ARG A 169 4.76 9.48 -4.25
N PRO A 170 4.70 10.49 -5.15
CA PRO A 170 4.14 11.79 -4.78
C PRO A 170 2.68 11.71 -4.35
N SER A 171 1.88 10.87 -5.01
CA SER A 171 0.46 10.69 -4.66
C SER A 171 0.30 10.06 -3.27
N TYR A 172 1.09 9.04 -2.93
CA TYR A 172 1.03 8.40 -1.62
C TYR A 172 1.53 9.33 -0.50
N LEU A 173 2.59 10.09 -0.76
CA LEU A 173 3.09 11.09 0.18
C LEU A 173 2.02 12.16 0.47
N ASN A 174 1.34 12.66 -0.56
CA ASN A 174 0.26 13.64 -0.40
C ASN A 174 -0.93 13.08 0.40
N LEU A 175 -1.29 11.81 0.19
CA LEU A 175 -2.34 11.16 0.98
C LEU A 175 -1.92 11.01 2.45
N TRP A 176 -0.68 10.59 2.71
CA TRP A 176 -0.14 10.48 4.07
C TRP A 176 -0.10 11.83 4.79
N ILE A 177 0.37 12.89 4.12
CA ILE A 177 0.36 14.26 4.67
C ILE A 177 -1.09 14.68 5.01
N ASP A 178 -2.04 14.40 4.13
CA ASP A 178 -3.43 14.78 4.37
C ASP A 178 -4.08 13.97 5.50
N LEU A 179 -3.76 12.68 5.68
CA LEU A 179 -4.17 11.91 6.86
C LEU A 179 -3.63 12.52 8.14
N ARG A 180 -2.37 12.97 8.12
CA ARG A 180 -1.68 13.57 9.27
C ARG A 180 -2.28 14.91 9.68
N GLU A 181 -2.54 15.76 8.70
CA GLU A 181 -2.95 17.15 8.92
C GLU A 181 -4.47 17.32 8.84
N ARG A 182 -5.19 16.33 8.32
CA ARG A 182 -6.66 16.30 8.19
C ARG A 182 -7.20 17.52 7.42
N ARG A 183 -6.51 17.89 6.32
CA ARG A 183 -6.84 19.10 5.54
C ARG A 183 -8.08 18.90 4.68
N SER A 184 -8.23 17.74 4.03
CA SER A 184 -9.40 17.44 3.20
C SER A 184 -10.59 16.97 4.03
N LYS A 185 -11.79 17.12 3.47
CA LYS A 185 -13.03 16.59 4.07
C LYS A 185 -13.02 15.05 4.07
N GLU A 186 -12.38 14.44 3.08
CA GLU A 186 -12.19 12.99 2.97
C GLU A 186 -11.27 12.46 4.07
N ALA A 187 -10.14 13.13 4.34
CA ALA A 187 -9.22 12.72 5.41
C ALA A 187 -9.84 12.90 6.80
N ARG A 188 -10.61 13.98 7.01
CA ARG A 188 -11.41 14.14 8.24
C ARG A 188 -12.43 13.03 8.40
N LEU A 189 -13.15 12.69 7.34
CA LEU A 189 -14.14 11.60 7.37
C LEU A 189 -13.48 10.26 7.69
N VAL A 190 -12.38 9.90 7.02
CA VAL A 190 -11.66 8.65 7.30
C VAL A 190 -11.16 8.60 8.74
N HIS A 191 -10.65 9.71 9.28
CA HIS A 191 -10.22 9.80 10.66
C HIS A 191 -11.37 9.56 11.66
N GLU A 192 -12.53 10.16 11.44
CA GLU A 192 -13.70 9.93 12.29
C GLU A 192 -14.22 8.49 12.15
N LEU A 193 -14.19 7.92 10.94
CA LEU A 193 -14.59 6.54 10.70
C LEU A 193 -13.67 5.51 11.34
N ASP A 194 -12.36 5.75 11.39
CA ASP A 194 -11.41 4.93 12.18
C ASP A 194 -11.87 4.85 13.66
N LYS A 195 -12.28 5.98 14.25
CA LYS A 195 -12.77 6.03 15.63
C LYS A 195 -14.13 5.35 15.80
N VAL A 196 -15.04 5.54 14.84
CA VAL A 196 -16.38 4.92 14.84
C VAL A 196 -16.27 3.40 14.71
N GLU A 197 -15.43 2.91 13.80
CA GLU A 197 -15.18 1.49 13.60
C GLU A 197 -14.65 0.85 14.89
N MET A 198 -13.63 1.47 15.51
CA MET A 198 -13.09 1.00 16.79
C MET A 198 -14.17 0.87 17.87
N ALA A 199 -15.11 1.82 17.94
CA ALA A 199 -16.22 1.75 18.90
C ALA A 199 -17.25 0.67 18.55
N PHE A 200 -17.56 0.46 17.27
CA PHE A 200 -18.42 -0.66 16.83
C PHE A 200 -17.80 -2.00 17.17
N GLN A 201 -16.49 -2.15 16.98
CA GLN A 201 -15.78 -3.35 17.36
C GLN A 201 -15.73 -3.53 18.88
N ALA A 202 -15.52 -2.44 19.63
CA ALA A 202 -15.61 -2.44 21.09
C ALA A 202 -16.96 -2.97 21.57
N HIS A 203 -18.05 -2.53 20.93
CA HIS A 203 -19.40 -3.02 21.21
C HIS A 203 -19.57 -4.50 20.92
N ARG A 204 -19.06 -4.97 19.78
CA ARG A 204 -19.09 -6.38 19.41
C ARG A 204 -18.37 -7.25 20.43
N TYR A 205 -17.17 -6.86 20.86
CA TYR A 205 -16.42 -7.59 21.89
C TYR A 205 -17.05 -7.45 23.28
N GLY A 206 -17.59 -6.29 23.62
CA GLY A 206 -18.28 -6.02 24.87
C GLY A 206 -19.47 -6.93 25.15
N LYS A 207 -20.16 -7.43 24.12
CA LYS A 207 -21.24 -8.42 24.28
C LYS A 207 -20.79 -9.73 24.95
N ARG A 208 -19.53 -10.13 24.77
CA ARG A 208 -18.96 -11.35 25.37
C ARG A 208 -18.05 -11.09 26.56
N THR A 209 -17.35 -9.94 26.61
CA THR A 209 -16.38 -9.62 27.67
C THR A 209 -16.93 -8.70 28.77
N GLY A 210 -18.12 -8.13 28.55
CA GLY A 210 -18.76 -7.12 29.39
C GLY A 210 -18.51 -5.69 28.89
N GLN A 211 -19.59 -4.93 28.64
CA GLN A 211 -19.53 -3.58 28.07
C GLN A 211 -18.74 -2.57 28.92
N ARG A 212 -18.73 -2.74 30.24
CA ARG A 212 -17.96 -1.87 31.15
C ARG A 212 -16.46 -1.87 30.83
N LYS A 213 -15.90 -2.98 30.34
CA LYS A 213 -14.48 -3.09 29.96
C LYS A 213 -14.12 -2.29 28.71
N MET A 214 -15.11 -1.82 27.97
CA MET A 214 -14.97 -1.12 26.68
C MET A 214 -15.29 0.37 26.77
N ARG A 215 -15.68 0.85 27.96
CA ARG A 215 -16.17 2.22 28.20
C ARG A 215 -15.20 3.29 27.72
N ASP A 216 -13.92 3.13 28.01
CA ASP A 216 -12.86 4.07 27.64
C ASP A 216 -12.73 4.22 26.11
N LEU A 217 -12.97 3.15 25.36
CA LEU A 217 -12.93 3.19 23.88
C LEU A 217 -14.11 3.96 23.31
N TYR A 218 -15.31 3.83 23.89
CA TYR A 218 -16.47 4.63 23.48
C TYR A 218 -16.30 6.11 23.83
N GLU A 219 -15.78 6.41 25.02
CA GLU A 219 -15.51 7.78 25.45
C GLU A 219 -14.46 8.44 24.54
N SER A 220 -13.40 7.70 24.22
CA SER A 220 -12.37 8.12 23.26
C SER A 220 -12.95 8.38 21.86
N ALA A 221 -13.70 7.43 21.31
CA ALA A 221 -14.32 7.58 19.99
C ALA A 221 -15.29 8.76 19.94
N THR A 222 -16.11 8.93 20.97
CA THR A 222 -17.06 10.05 21.08
C THR A 222 -16.34 11.39 21.19
N LYS A 223 -15.19 11.45 21.85
CA LYS A 223 -14.40 12.68 21.96
C LYS A 223 -13.76 13.09 20.61
N GLU A 224 -13.29 12.11 19.85
CA GLU A 224 -12.59 12.33 18.57
C GLU A 224 -13.54 12.43 17.36
N THR A 225 -14.85 12.18 17.54
CA THR A 225 -15.87 12.26 16.48
C THR A 225 -16.68 13.56 16.62
N ASN A 226 -16.63 14.41 15.59
CA ASN A 226 -17.32 15.70 15.57
C ASN A 226 -18.62 15.67 14.77
N ASP A 227 -18.70 14.79 13.78
CA ASP A 227 -19.85 14.68 12.89
C ASP A 227 -21.14 14.27 13.65
N PRO A 228 -22.23 15.06 13.57
CA PRO A 228 -23.44 14.78 14.33
C PRO A 228 -24.14 13.46 13.98
N ILE A 229 -23.99 12.97 12.75
CA ILE A 229 -24.57 11.68 12.32
C ILE A 229 -23.74 10.55 12.92
N LEU A 230 -22.42 10.62 12.81
CA LEU A 230 -21.52 9.62 13.39
C LEU A 230 -21.63 9.56 14.92
N ARG A 231 -21.72 10.71 15.60
CA ARG A 231 -21.98 10.78 17.06
C ARG A 231 -23.29 10.12 17.45
N ARG A 232 -24.36 10.27 16.64
CA ARG A 232 -25.64 9.59 16.89
C ARG A 232 -25.54 8.08 16.70
N ALA A 233 -24.77 7.62 15.71
CA ALA A 233 -24.49 6.19 15.53
C ALA A 233 -23.76 5.62 16.76
N LEU A 234 -22.74 6.31 17.27
CA LEU A 234 -22.03 5.96 18.51
C LEU A 234 -22.97 5.92 19.73
N ALA A 235 -23.89 6.88 19.86
CA ALA A 235 -24.85 6.88 20.97
C ALA A 235 -25.85 5.71 20.89
N THR A 236 -26.14 5.21 19.69
CA THR A 236 -27.10 4.12 19.47
C THR A 236 -26.55 2.77 19.90
N ILE A 237 -25.27 2.51 19.64
CA ILE A 237 -24.62 1.25 20.05
C ILE A 237 -24.40 1.16 21.57
N VAL A 238 -24.29 2.29 22.27
CA VAL A 238 -24.10 2.29 23.74
C VAL A 238 -25.40 1.96 24.47
N LYS A 239 -26.56 2.23 23.84
CA LYS A 239 -27.88 1.98 24.41
C LYS A 239 -28.39 0.55 24.17
N ASN A 240 -27.90 -0.12 23.13
CA ASN A 240 -28.24 -1.51 22.76
C ASN A 240 -27.16 -2.49 23.22
#